data_AF-A0A519F5D8-F1
#
_entry.id   AF-A0A519F5D8-F1
#
_cell.length_a   1.000
_cell.length_b   1.000
_cell.length_c   1.000
_cell.angle_alpha   90.00
_cell.angle_beta   90.00
_cell.angle_gamma   90.00
#
_symmetry.space_group_name_H-M   'P 1'
#
loop_
_entity.id
_entity.type
_entity.pdbx_description
1 polymer ?
#
loop_
_entity_poly.entity_id
_entity_poly.type
_entity_poly.pdbx_seq_one_letter_code
_entity_poly.pdbx_strand_id
1 'polypeptide(L)' 'MKTFQTLQDMAACVGQEVAQSDWITITQAQVNQFAEATGDHQWIHVDVERAKAGPFGA' A
#
# COMPACT_ATOMS: atom_id res chain seq x y z
N MET A 1 5.36 -1.60 -18.10
CA MET A 1 5.27 -0.16 -17.74
C MET A 1 5.55 0.67 -18.97
N LYS A 2 4.74 1.70 -19.26
CA LYS A 2 5.00 2.64 -20.36
C LYS A 2 6.10 3.62 -19.92
N THR A 3 7.10 3.85 -20.77
CA THR A 3 8.13 4.87 -20.56
C THR A 3 7.82 6.07 -21.45
N PHE A 4 7.71 7.25 -20.85
CA PHE A 4 7.49 8.52 -21.55
C PHE A 4 8.82 9.28 -21.64
N GLN A 5 9.13 9.85 -22.81
CA GLN A 5 10.38 10.58 -23.03
C GLN A 5 10.27 12.02 -22.56
N THR A 6 9.07 12.59 -22.65
CA THR A 6 8.77 13.96 -22.20
C THR A 6 7.47 13.98 -21.39
N LEU A 7 7.27 15.05 -20.61
CA LEU A 7 6.03 15.26 -19.86
C LEU A 7 4.82 15.44 -20.79
N GLN A 8 5.03 16.05 -21.96
CA GLN A 8 3.98 16.28 -22.95
C GLN A 8 3.38 14.97 -23.49
N ASP A 9 4.18 13.91 -23.59
CA ASP A 9 3.73 12.60 -24.10
C ASP A 9 2.63 11.98 -23.21
N MET A 10 2.58 12.36 -21.92
CA MET A 10 1.59 11.84 -20.97
C MET A 10 0.18 12.38 -21.22
N ALA A 11 0.04 13.58 -21.79
CA ALA A 11 -1.26 14.23 -22.00
C ALA A 11 -2.17 13.40 -22.95
N ALA A 12 -1.58 12.71 -23.93
CA ALA A 12 -2.30 11.84 -24.85
C ALA A 12 -2.89 10.59 -24.18
N CYS A 13 -2.44 10.26 -22.97
CA CYS A 13 -2.88 9.07 -22.22
C CYS A 13 -4.05 9.35 -21.26
N VAL A 14 -4.59 10.58 -21.21
CA VAL A 14 -5.76 10.90 -20.37
C VAL A 14 -6.93 9.99 -20.75
N GLY A 15 -7.51 9.32 -19.74
CA GLY A 15 -8.61 8.36 -19.94
C GLY A 15 -8.18 6.96 -20.39
N GLN A 16 -6.87 6.70 -20.52
CA GLN A 16 -6.35 5.38 -20.88
C GLN A 16 -5.71 4.68 -19.68
N GLU A 17 -5.74 3.36 -19.66
CA GLU A 17 -4.91 2.57 -18.77
C GLU A 17 -3.44 2.66 -19.19
N VAL A 18 -2.55 2.95 -18.22
CA VAL A 18 -1.12 3.19 -18.48
C VAL A 18 -0.20 2.13 -17.89
N ALA A 19 -0.63 1.49 -16.79
CA ALA A 19 0.09 0.38 -16.18
C ALA A 19 -0.82 -0.36 -15.18
N GLN A 20 -0.55 -1.65 -15.03
CA GLN A 20 -0.94 -2.46 -13.88
C GLN A 20 0.35 -2.91 -13.20
N SER A 21 0.44 -2.77 -11.88
CA SER A 21 1.59 -3.28 -11.12
C SER A 21 1.43 -4.76 -10.84
N ASP A 22 2.54 -5.42 -10.54
CA ASP A 22 2.50 -6.73 -9.90
C ASP A 22 1.90 -6.63 -8.50
N TRP A 23 1.47 -7.78 -7.98
CA TRP A 23 1.08 -7.91 -6.58
C TRP A 23 2.27 -7.67 -5.66
N ILE A 24 2.01 -7.00 -4.54
CA ILE A 24 2.99 -6.80 -3.47
C ILE A 24 2.49 -7.46 -2.18
N THR A 25 3.40 -8.12 -1.48
CA THR A 25 3.11 -8.66 -0.14
C THR A 25 3.20 -7.53 0.87
N ILE A 26 2.13 -7.33 1.66
CA ILE A 26 2.16 -6.43 2.81
C ILE A 26 2.76 -7.17 3.99
N THR A 27 3.88 -6.67 4.51
CA THR A 27 4.58 -7.26 5.66
C THR A 27 4.23 -6.53 6.95
N GLN A 28 4.30 -7.24 8.08
CA GLN A 28 4.11 -6.63 9.40
C GLN A 28 5.12 -5.50 9.67
N ALA A 29 6.34 -5.60 9.14
CA ALA A 29 7.35 -4.56 9.27
C ALA A 29 6.91 -3.24 8.62
N GLN A 30 6.31 -3.30 7.43
CA GLN A 30 5.78 -2.11 6.75
C GLN A 30 4.61 -1.49 7.51
N VAL A 31 3.71 -2.33 8.05
CA VAL A 31 2.59 -1.86 8.88
C VAL A 31 3.10 -1.16 10.13
N ASN A 32 4.08 -1.75 10.82
CA ASN A 32 4.69 -1.14 12.00
C ASN A 32 5.37 0.19 11.64
N GLN A 33 6.13 0.26 10.56
CA GLN A 33 6.76 1.52 10.11
C GLN A 33 5.73 2.60 9.79
N PHE A 34 4.59 2.22 9.22
CA PHE A 34 3.49 3.15 8.95
C PHE A 34 2.86 3.67 10.25
N ALA A 35 2.65 2.81 11.25
CA ALA A 35 2.17 3.20 12.57
C ALA A 35 3.13 4.20 13.24
N GLU A 36 4.44 3.95 13.20
CA GLU A 36 5.46 4.86 13.74
C GLU A 36 5.45 6.21 13.02
N ALA A 37 5.32 6.21 11.69
CA ALA A 37 5.33 7.43 10.89
C ALA A 37 4.09 8.31 11.09
N THR A 38 2.95 7.70 11.37
CA THR A 38 1.64 8.39 11.47
C THR A 38 1.16 8.60 12.89
N GLY A 39 1.75 7.90 13.85
CA GLY A 39 1.27 7.83 15.23
C GLY A 39 0.11 6.87 15.44
N ASP A 40 -0.41 6.21 14.40
CA ASP A 40 -1.52 5.26 14.51
C ASP A 40 -1.06 3.88 14.97
N HIS A 41 -0.98 3.73 16.29
CA HIS A 41 -0.63 2.49 16.96
C HIS A 41 -1.89 1.71 17.40
N GLN A 42 -3.01 1.83 16.70
CA GLN A 42 -4.19 1.05 17.04
C GLN A 42 -3.84 -0.44 17.06
N TRP A 43 -4.26 -1.15 18.11
CA TRP A 43 -3.82 -2.51 18.39
C TRP A 43 -4.03 -3.51 17.25
N ILE A 44 -5.03 -3.27 16.39
CA ILE A 44 -5.31 -4.10 15.22
C ILE A 44 -4.17 -4.09 14.20
N HIS A 45 -3.30 -3.06 14.22
CA HIS A 45 -2.18 -2.90 13.32
C HIS A 45 -0.88 -3.49 13.88
N VAL A 46 -0.62 -3.31 15.19
CA VAL A 46 0.71 -3.53 15.79
C VAL A 46 0.76 -4.64 16.84
N ASP A 47 -0.37 -5.03 17.43
CA ASP A 47 -0.45 -6.12 18.40
C ASP A 47 -1.01 -7.38 17.72
N VAL A 48 -0.10 -8.21 17.21
CA VAL A 48 -0.43 -9.38 16.39
C VAL A 48 -1.29 -10.39 17.14
N GLU A 49 -0.99 -10.67 18.41
CA GLU A 49 -1.72 -11.67 19.18
C GLU A 49 -3.13 -11.19 19.52
N ARG A 50 -3.26 -9.91 19.88
CA ARG A 50 -4.58 -9.32 20.10
C ARG A 50 -5.39 -9.22 18.80
N ALA A 51 -4.76 -8.84 17.68
CA ALA A 51 -5.38 -8.78 16.35
C ALA A 51 -5.94 -10.14 15.93
N LYS A 52 -5.18 -11.23 16.09
CA LYS A 52 -5.61 -12.61 15.82
C LYS A 52 -6.83 -13.03 16.63
N ALA A 53 -6.93 -12.62 17.88
CA ALA A 53 -8.09 -12.92 18.73
C ALA A 53 -9.29 -11.99 18.46
N GLY A 54 -9.11 -10.97 17.64
CA GLY A 54 -10.11 -9.97 17.30
C GLY A 54 -10.95 -10.34 16.07
N PRO A 55 -11.81 -9.41 15.61
CA PRO A 55 -12.75 -9.64 14.50
C PRO A 55 -12.08 -9.82 13.13
N PHE A 56 -10.76 -9.65 13.03
CA PHE A 56 -10.00 -9.73 11.78
C PHE A 56 -9.08 -10.96 11.70
N GLY A 57 -9.03 -11.78 12.76
CA GLY A 57 -8.14 -12.94 12.84
C GLY A 57 -8.76 -14.30 12.51
N ALA A 58 -10.04 -14.32 12.10
CA ALA A 58 -10.80 -15.51 11.76
C ALA A 58 -11.10 -15.60 10.25
#